data_AF-A0A916SZ83-F1
#
_entry.id   AF-A0A916SZ83-F1
#
_cell.length_a   1.000
_cell.length_b   1.000
_cell.length_c   1.000
_cell.angle_alpha   90.00
_cell.angle_beta   90.00
_cell.angle_gamma   90.00
#
_symmetry.space_group_name_H-M   'P 1'
#
loop_
_entity.id
_entity.type
_entity.pdbx_description
1 polymer ?
#
loop_
_entity_poly.entity_id
_entity_poly.type
_entity_poly.pdbx_seq_one_letter_code
_entity_poly.pdbx_strand_id
1 'polypeptide(L)'
;MTARKRRRWYRPTVPESRVDRLIREATERGDFDNLPGSGKPLDLSDSHDPDWWAKKKMREENLDASSLLPSRLQLRKERDGYPESVADIADEGAVRRVFEDFNSRVKRDRLGDGGLGPMSTIVVGTIDVDEMLARWREIRSHR
;
A
#
# COMPACT_ATOMS: atom_id res chain seq x y z
N MET A 1 34.69 54.66 20.34
CA MET A 1 34.04 53.49 21.00
C MET A 1 32.54 53.62 20.80
N THR A 2 31.94 52.91 19.86
CA THR A 2 30.50 53.06 19.54
C THR A 2 29.75 51.80 19.93
N ALA A 3 28.87 51.92 20.93
CA ALA A 3 28.13 50.81 21.53
C ALA A 3 27.06 50.26 20.57
N ARG A 4 27.12 48.97 20.27
CA ARG A 4 26.18 48.26 19.38
C ARG A 4 24.87 47.99 20.13
N LYS A 5 23.80 48.71 19.76
CA LYS A 5 22.44 48.53 20.32
C LYS A 5 21.98 47.08 20.08
N ARG A 6 21.82 46.27 21.14
CA ARG A 6 21.29 44.91 21.04
C ARG A 6 19.80 44.98 20.69
N ARG A 7 19.44 44.58 19.47
CA ARG A 7 18.04 44.44 19.04
C ARG A 7 17.41 43.29 19.84
N ARG A 8 16.42 43.61 20.68
CA ARG A 8 15.59 42.62 21.37
C ARG A 8 14.65 42.00 20.33
N TRP A 9 14.84 40.72 20.03
CA TRP A 9 13.96 39.99 19.11
C TRP A 9 12.58 39.81 19.75
N TYR A 10 11.53 40.24 19.05
CA TYR A 10 10.15 39.92 19.36
C TYR A 10 9.91 38.46 18.96
N ARG A 11 9.54 37.62 19.93
CA ARG A 11 9.00 36.28 19.66
C ARG A 11 7.49 36.42 19.59
N PRO A 12 6.86 36.35 18.40
CA PRO A 12 5.41 36.34 18.33
C PRO A 12 4.88 35.13 19.10
N THR A 13 3.88 35.33 19.95
CA THR A 13 3.11 34.22 20.51
C THR A 13 2.36 33.59 19.37
N VAL A 14 2.78 32.39 18.96
CA VAL A 14 2.06 31.62 17.94
C VAL A 14 0.73 31.21 18.59
N PRO A 15 -0.42 31.64 18.07
CA PRO A 15 -1.70 31.17 18.57
C PRO A 15 -1.79 29.64 18.39
N GLU A 16 -2.56 28.98 19.25
CA GLU A 16 -2.78 27.53 19.20
C GLU A 16 -3.17 27.09 17.78
N SER A 17 -2.50 26.07 17.25
CA SER A 17 -2.88 25.49 15.96
C SER A 17 -4.28 24.90 16.06
N ARG A 18 -5.02 24.90 14.95
CA ARG A 18 -6.30 24.19 14.89
C ARG A 18 -6.17 22.72 15.32
N VAL A 19 -5.04 22.09 15.00
CA VAL A 19 -4.76 20.69 15.38
C VAL A 19 -4.61 20.57 16.89
N ASP A 20 -3.80 21.43 17.51
CA ASP A 20 -3.58 21.43 18.96
C ASP A 20 -4.88 21.65 19.72
N ARG A 21 -5.71 22.60 19.25
CA ARG A 21 -7.02 22.88 19.83
C ARG A 21 -7.94 21.66 19.80
N LEU A 22 -8.00 20.94 18.68
CA LEU A 22 -8.82 19.74 18.56
C LEU A 22 -8.36 18.61 19.48
N ILE A 23 -7.05 18.43 19.64
CA ILE A 23 -6.48 17.44 20.56
C ILE A 23 -6.86 17.77 22.00
N ARG A 24 -6.72 19.05 22.40
CA ARG A 24 -7.08 19.51 23.73
C ARG A 24 -8.57 19.31 24.01
N GLU A 25 -9.45 19.75 23.11
CA GLU A 25 -10.90 19.58 23.25
C GLU A 25 -11.30 18.09 23.33
N ALA A 26 -10.69 17.21 22.53
CA ALA A 26 -10.93 15.77 22.60
C ALA A 26 -10.44 15.15 23.92
N THR A 27 -9.32 15.65 24.45
CA THR A 27 -8.78 15.23 25.76
C THR A 27 -9.70 15.68 26.90
N GLU A 28 -10.18 16.93 26.87
CA GLU A 28 -11.13 17.47 27.85
C GLU A 28 -12.47 16.72 27.86
N ARG A 29 -12.88 16.17 26.71
CA ARG A 29 -14.07 15.33 26.58
C ARG A 29 -13.86 13.88 27.05
N GLY A 30 -12.62 13.46 27.28
CA GLY A 30 -12.29 12.09 27.66
C GLY A 30 -12.33 11.10 26.49
N ASP A 31 -12.24 11.56 25.23
CA ASP A 31 -12.27 10.69 24.05
C ASP A 31 -11.13 9.65 24.06
N PHE A 32 -10.08 9.88 24.86
CA PHE A 32 -8.91 9.01 25.00
C PHE A 32 -8.93 8.10 26.25
N ASP A 33 -9.91 8.23 27.16
CA ASP A 33 -9.86 7.58 28.48
C ASP A 33 -10.13 6.06 28.43
N ASN A 34 -10.90 5.59 27.44
CA ASN A 34 -11.28 4.17 27.32
C ASN A 34 -10.89 3.58 25.95
N LEU A 35 -9.68 3.86 25.49
CA LEU A 35 -9.20 3.32 24.23
C LEU A 35 -9.01 1.79 24.30
N PRO A 36 -9.36 1.06 23.23
CA PRO A 36 -9.01 -0.34 23.09
C PRO A 36 -7.50 -0.53 23.25
N GLY A 37 -7.10 -1.29 24.28
CA GLY A 37 -5.69 -1.54 24.57
C GLY A 37 -5.04 -0.61 25.62
N SER A 38 -5.80 0.35 26.18
CA SER A 38 -5.30 1.18 27.30
C SER A 38 -4.80 0.31 28.46
N GLY A 39 -3.59 0.63 28.97
CA GLY A 39 -2.94 -0.09 30.06
C GLY A 39 -2.37 -1.48 29.72
N LYS A 40 -2.55 -2.00 28.50
CA LYS A 40 -1.96 -3.27 28.07
C LYS A 40 -0.50 -3.06 27.62
N PRO A 41 0.40 -4.03 27.86
CA PRO A 41 1.77 -3.93 27.36
C PRO A 41 1.77 -3.85 25.83
N LEU A 42 2.56 -2.92 25.29
CA LEU A 42 2.78 -2.81 23.85
C LEU A 42 3.72 -3.92 23.40
N ASP A 43 3.29 -4.70 22.42
CA ASP A 43 4.18 -5.57 21.67
C ASP A 43 5.02 -4.72 20.70
N LEU A 44 6.31 -4.61 21.01
CA LEU A 44 7.34 -3.85 20.30
C LEU A 44 8.44 -4.76 19.73
N SER A 45 8.17 -6.05 19.53
CA SER A 45 9.17 -7.01 19.01
C SER A 45 9.87 -6.53 17.72
N ASP A 46 9.12 -5.84 16.86
CA ASP A 46 9.56 -5.36 15.55
C ASP A 46 10.12 -3.92 15.58
N SER A 47 10.32 -3.30 16.76
CA SER A 47 10.62 -1.85 16.88
C SER A 47 11.91 -1.37 16.20
N HIS A 48 12.76 -2.30 15.76
CA HIS A 48 13.97 -2.00 14.98
C HIS A 48 13.66 -1.55 13.54
N ASP A 49 12.48 -1.91 13.02
CA ASP A 49 11.99 -1.49 11.72
C ASP A 49 11.25 -0.16 11.85
N PRO A 50 11.63 0.93 11.16
CA PRO A 50 10.91 2.21 11.24
C PRO A 50 9.41 2.10 10.87
N ASP A 51 9.05 1.12 10.03
CA ASP A 51 7.68 0.89 9.56
C ASP A 51 6.92 -0.16 10.41
N TRP A 52 7.47 -0.57 11.57
CA TRP A 52 6.92 -1.64 12.41
C TRP A 52 5.44 -1.46 12.75
N TRP A 53 5.04 -0.22 13.08
CA TRP A 53 3.68 0.11 13.51
C TRP A 53 2.69 0.02 12.33
N ALA A 54 3.12 0.44 11.13
CA ALA A 54 2.31 0.40 9.93
C ALA A 54 2.08 -1.05 9.50
N LYS A 55 3.15 -1.86 9.50
CA LYS A 55 3.07 -3.31 9.21
C LYS A 55 2.19 -4.03 10.23
N LYS A 56 2.33 -3.72 11.52
CA LYS A 56 1.45 -4.25 12.57
C LYS A 56 -0.01 -3.88 12.32
N LYS A 57 -0.29 -2.62 12.03
CA LYS A 57 -1.66 -2.14 11.77
C LYS A 57 -2.28 -2.79 10.54
N MET A 58 -1.50 -2.99 9.47
CA MET A 58 -1.94 -3.73 8.30
C MET A 58 -2.31 -5.19 8.61
N ARG A 59 -1.51 -5.87 9.45
CA ARG A 59 -1.83 -7.22 9.92
C ARG A 59 -3.12 -7.25 10.75
N GLU A 60 -3.27 -6.31 11.68
CA GLU A 60 -4.47 -6.19 12.55
C GLU A 60 -5.75 -5.94 11.75
N GLU A 61 -5.68 -5.14 10.68
CA GLU A 61 -6.83 -4.82 9.83
C GLU A 61 -7.00 -5.77 8.64
N ASN A 62 -6.20 -6.84 8.57
CA ASN A 62 -6.18 -7.81 7.47
C ASN A 62 -6.06 -7.15 6.09
N LEU A 63 -5.25 -6.08 6.00
CA LEU A 63 -5.00 -5.36 4.77
C LEU A 63 -3.97 -6.11 3.93
N ASP A 64 -4.33 -6.47 2.70
CA ASP A 64 -3.36 -7.01 1.75
C ASP A 64 -2.44 -5.88 1.26
N ALA A 65 -1.16 -6.01 1.62
CA ALA A 65 -0.10 -5.09 1.19
C ALA A 65 0.00 -4.98 -0.34
N SER A 66 -0.48 -5.97 -1.09
CA SER A 66 -0.51 -5.92 -2.55
C SER A 66 -1.34 -4.75 -3.09
N SER A 67 -2.43 -4.40 -2.42
CA SER A 67 -3.34 -3.32 -2.83
C SER A 67 -2.70 -1.94 -2.73
N LEU A 68 -1.66 -1.79 -1.90
CA LEU A 68 -0.91 -0.55 -1.69
C LEU A 68 0.30 -0.42 -2.62
N LEU A 69 0.65 -1.48 -3.35
CA LEU A 69 1.76 -1.42 -4.29
C LEU A 69 1.42 -0.48 -5.45
N PRO A 70 2.41 0.21 -6.03
CA PRO A 70 2.26 0.84 -7.33
C PRO A 70 1.75 -0.16 -8.38
N SER A 71 0.97 0.30 -9.37
CA SER A 71 0.28 -0.54 -10.35
C SER A 71 1.20 -1.55 -11.06
N ARG A 72 2.44 -1.16 -11.41
CA ARG A 72 3.43 -2.06 -12.02
C ARG A 72 3.80 -3.24 -11.14
N LEU A 73 3.97 -3.01 -9.85
CA LEU A 73 4.31 -4.06 -8.90
C LEU A 73 3.11 -4.98 -8.64
N GLN A 74 1.90 -4.43 -8.65
CA GLN A 74 0.66 -5.24 -8.62
C GLN A 74 0.60 -6.18 -9.83
N LEU A 75 0.79 -5.65 -11.04
CA LEU A 75 0.76 -6.44 -12.29
C LEU A 75 1.86 -7.51 -12.30
N ARG A 76 3.05 -7.20 -11.76
CA ARG A 76 4.12 -8.20 -11.63
C ARG A 76 3.70 -9.32 -10.68
N LYS A 77 3.21 -8.99 -9.49
CA LYS A 77 2.76 -9.98 -8.50
C LYS A 77 1.63 -10.86 -9.05
N GLU A 78 0.68 -10.25 -9.74
CA GLU A 78 -0.43 -10.97 -10.39
C GLU A 78 0.07 -11.96 -11.44
N ARG A 79 1.00 -11.53 -12.30
CA ARG A 79 1.62 -12.40 -13.31
C ARG A 79 2.38 -13.56 -12.69
N ASP A 80 3.11 -13.31 -11.62
CA ASP A 80 3.92 -14.32 -10.91
C ASP A 80 3.02 -15.37 -10.21
N GLY A 81 1.73 -15.08 -10.02
CA GLY A 81 0.74 -16.02 -9.50
C GLY A 81 -0.04 -16.80 -10.55
N TYR A 82 0.19 -16.56 -11.85
CA TYR A 82 -0.43 -17.34 -12.92
C TYR A 82 0.44 -18.54 -13.29
N PRO A 83 -0.18 -19.69 -13.65
CA PRO A 83 -1.63 -19.93 -13.77
C PRO A 83 -2.36 -20.37 -12.48
N GLU A 84 -1.68 -20.53 -11.35
CA GLU A 84 -2.24 -21.12 -10.13
C GLU A 84 -3.42 -20.32 -9.55
N SER A 85 -3.38 -18.99 -9.63
CA SER A 85 -4.44 -18.11 -9.10
C SER A 85 -5.79 -18.26 -9.81
N VAL A 86 -5.81 -18.80 -11.03
CA VAL A 86 -7.04 -19.05 -11.82
C VAL A 86 -7.40 -20.54 -11.90
N ALA A 87 -6.67 -21.41 -11.21
CA ALA A 87 -6.88 -22.86 -11.25
C ALA A 87 -8.29 -23.28 -10.78
N ASP A 88 -8.88 -22.52 -9.84
CA ASP A 88 -10.21 -22.82 -9.28
C ASP A 88 -11.37 -22.42 -10.21
N ILE A 89 -11.12 -21.56 -11.20
CA ILE A 89 -12.13 -21.19 -12.20
C ILE A 89 -12.40 -22.43 -13.07
N ALA A 90 -13.67 -22.78 -13.27
CA ALA A 90 -14.05 -23.95 -14.08
C ALA A 90 -14.29 -23.60 -15.57
N ASP A 91 -14.72 -22.37 -15.85
CA ASP A 91 -15.02 -21.91 -17.20
C ASP A 91 -13.75 -21.37 -17.89
N GLU A 92 -13.35 -22.04 -18.97
CA GLU A 92 -12.21 -21.61 -19.79
C GLU A 92 -12.43 -20.20 -20.38
N GLY A 93 -13.67 -19.87 -20.76
CA GLY A 93 -14.01 -18.55 -21.29
C GLY A 93 -13.81 -17.44 -20.25
N ALA A 94 -14.03 -17.73 -18.97
CA ALA A 94 -13.73 -16.83 -17.87
C ALA A 94 -12.21 -16.67 -17.68
N VAL A 95 -11.43 -17.77 -17.70
CA VAL A 95 -9.97 -17.72 -17.60
C VAL A 95 -9.35 -16.91 -18.74
N ARG A 96 -9.83 -17.11 -19.97
CA ARG A 96 -9.41 -16.33 -21.14
C ARG A 96 -9.62 -14.82 -20.91
N ARG A 97 -10.79 -14.43 -20.43
CA ARG A 97 -11.11 -13.02 -20.12
C ARG A 97 -10.18 -12.44 -19.05
N VAL A 98 -9.78 -13.21 -18.05
CA VAL A 98 -8.82 -12.78 -17.03
C VAL A 98 -7.47 -12.45 -17.67
N PHE A 99 -6.93 -13.32 -18.54
CA PHE A 99 -5.66 -13.06 -19.21
C PHE A 99 -5.73 -11.90 -20.21
N GLU A 100 -6.86 -11.72 -20.91
CA GLU A 100 -7.09 -10.58 -21.80
C GLU A 100 -7.19 -9.25 -21.04
N ASP A 101 -7.86 -9.25 -19.89
CA ASP A 101 -7.93 -8.08 -19.00
C ASP A 101 -6.53 -7.74 -18.45
N PHE A 102 -5.79 -8.74 -17.98
CA PHE A 102 -4.40 -8.57 -17.54
C PHE A 102 -3.54 -7.91 -18.62
N ASN A 103 -3.58 -8.44 -19.86
CA ASN A 103 -2.85 -7.88 -20.99
C ASN A 103 -3.27 -6.44 -21.30
N SER A 104 -4.56 -6.13 -21.16
CA SER A 104 -5.09 -4.77 -21.35
C SER A 104 -4.59 -3.81 -20.27
N ARG A 105 -4.51 -4.25 -19.01
CA ARG A 105 -3.96 -3.47 -17.89
C ARG A 105 -2.46 -3.24 -18.04
N VAL A 106 -1.70 -4.25 -18.47
CA VAL A 106 -0.27 -4.10 -18.78
C VAL A 106 -0.04 -3.06 -19.89
N LYS A 107 -0.85 -3.09 -20.96
CA LYS A 107 -0.77 -2.09 -22.03
C LYS A 107 -1.09 -0.68 -21.54
N ARG A 108 -2.15 -0.53 -20.73
CA ARG A 108 -2.53 0.76 -20.14
C ARG A 108 -1.44 1.32 -19.23
N ASP A 109 -0.87 0.48 -18.37
CA ASP A 109 0.22 0.88 -17.48
C ASP A 109 1.46 1.34 -18.25
N ARG A 110 1.80 0.67 -19.36
CA ARG A 110 2.91 1.07 -20.25
C ARG A 110 2.71 2.46 -20.86
N LEU A 111 1.46 2.87 -21.09
CA LEU A 111 1.13 4.18 -21.64
C LEU A 111 1.08 5.29 -20.56
N GLY A 112 1.05 4.92 -19.27
CA GLY A 112 1.01 5.85 -18.15
C GLY A 112 2.25 5.80 -17.27
N ASP A 113 2.25 6.59 -16.20
CA ASP A 113 3.39 6.66 -15.26
C ASP A 113 3.43 5.48 -14.26
N GLY A 114 2.42 4.60 -14.28
CA GLY A 114 2.36 3.36 -13.49
C GLY A 114 2.61 3.54 -11.98
N GLY A 115 2.35 4.73 -11.45
CA GLY A 115 2.59 5.11 -10.05
C GLY A 115 4.06 5.19 -9.60
N LEU A 116 5.02 4.73 -10.40
CA LEU A 116 6.46 4.76 -10.07
C LEU A 116 7.23 5.90 -10.78
N GLY A 117 6.55 6.67 -11.62
CA GLY A 117 7.14 7.78 -12.37
C GLY A 117 7.99 7.34 -13.57
N PRO A 118 8.49 8.31 -14.35
CA PRO A 118 9.10 8.07 -15.67
C PRO A 118 10.43 7.30 -15.61
N MET A 119 11.06 7.19 -14.44
CA MET A 119 12.38 6.56 -14.24
C MET A 119 12.30 5.09 -13.81
N SER A 120 11.10 4.50 -13.72
CA SER A 120 10.95 3.09 -13.34
C SER A 120 11.42 2.17 -14.47
N THR A 121 12.44 1.35 -14.19
CA THR A 121 12.99 0.34 -15.11
C THR A 121 12.19 -0.98 -15.12
N ILE A 122 11.14 -1.08 -14.31
CA ILE A 122 10.34 -2.30 -14.17
C ILE A 122 9.37 -2.39 -15.34
N VAL A 123 9.58 -3.37 -16.22
CA VAL A 123 8.69 -3.69 -17.34
C VAL A 123 7.99 -5.02 -17.07
N VAL A 124 6.65 -4.99 -17.08
CA VAL A 124 5.82 -6.20 -17.06
C VAL A 124 5.47 -6.59 -18.49
N GLY A 125 5.71 -7.86 -18.83
CA GLY A 125 5.37 -8.44 -20.12
C GLY A 125 3.92 -8.93 -20.17
N THR A 126 3.29 -8.82 -21.33
CA THR A 126 2.01 -9.48 -21.62
C THR A 126 2.19 -11.00 -21.66
N ILE A 127 1.10 -11.73 -21.48
CA ILE A 127 1.05 -13.19 -21.49
C ILE A 127 0.46 -13.65 -22.84
N ASP A 128 1.00 -14.75 -23.38
CA ASP A 128 0.33 -15.48 -24.45
C ASP A 128 -0.86 -16.25 -23.87
N VAL A 129 -2.07 -15.86 -24.29
CA VAL A 129 -3.32 -16.35 -23.71
C VAL A 129 -3.52 -17.83 -24.01
N ASP A 130 -3.22 -18.28 -25.23
CA ASP A 130 -3.46 -19.66 -25.62
C ASP A 130 -2.44 -20.60 -24.96
N GLU A 131 -1.18 -20.16 -24.85
CA GLU A 131 -0.15 -20.90 -24.10
C GLU A 131 -0.50 -21.02 -22.61
N MET A 132 -0.98 -19.94 -21.99
CA MET A 132 -1.34 -19.95 -20.58
C MET A 132 -2.61 -20.77 -20.30
N LEU A 133 -3.57 -20.78 -21.23
CA LEU A 133 -4.75 -21.65 -21.15
C LEU A 133 -4.36 -23.13 -21.22
N ALA A 134 -3.39 -23.50 -22.06
CA ALA A 134 -2.87 -24.86 -22.10
C ALA A 134 -2.28 -25.29 -20.74
N ARG A 135 -1.44 -24.44 -20.13
CA ARG A 135 -0.88 -24.67 -18.79
C ARG A 135 -1.94 -24.77 -17.70
N TRP A 136 -2.98 -23.94 -17.75
CA TRP A 136 -4.11 -24.02 -16.83
C TRP A 136 -4.87 -25.35 -16.96
N ARG A 137 -5.09 -25.85 -18.18
CA ARG A 137 -5.73 -27.18 -18.40
C ARG A 137 -4.88 -28.31 -17.81
N GLU A 138 -3.57 -28.24 -17.95
CA GLU A 138 -2.64 -29.23 -17.37
C GLU A 138 -2.71 -29.27 -15.85
N ILE A 139 -2.72 -28.11 -15.17
CA ILE A 139 -2.84 -28.07 -13.71
C ILE A 139 -4.17 -28.66 -13.24
N ARG A 140 -5.25 -28.39 -13.98
CA ARG A 140 -6.56 -28.96 -13.67
C ARG A 140 -6.67 -30.45 -13.94
N SER A 141 -5.94 -31.01 -14.90
CA SER A 141 -5.95 -32.45 -15.15
C SER A 141 -5.16 -33.24 -14.11
N HIS A 142 -4.21 -32.59 -13.43
CA HIS A 142 -3.38 -33.19 -12.38
C HIS A 142 -3.95 -33.01 -10.96
N ARG A 143 -5.15 -32.44 -10.82
CA ARG A 143 -5.80 -32.15 -9.54
C ARG A 143 -7.09 -32.96 -9.39
#